data_AF-A0A0K0G9C1-F1
#
_entry.id   AF-A0A0K0G9C1-F1
#
_cell.length_a   1.000
_cell.length_b   1.000
_cell.length_c   1.000
_cell.angle_alpha   90.00
_cell.angle_beta   90.00
_cell.angle_gamma   90.00
#
_symmetry.space_group_name_H-M   'P 1'
#
loop_
_entity.id
_entity.type
_entity.pdbx_description
1 polymer ?
#
loop_
_entity_poly.entity_id
_entity_poly.type
_entity_poly.pdbx_seq_one_letter_code
_entity_poly.pdbx_strand_id
1 'polypeptide(L)'
;MSSKAGRRLFFISGFIFLLYSLLIIFSSISTGDFFVGHELVFLGTAVMSFCLSYLYPQFKEDDERSKRIRERGVFFSFLFILGYMIILMPLFQLKIIDLNGYQTVSLLATLAMITVFSSFVVLSKRY
;
A
#
# COMPACT_ATOMS: atom_id res chain seq x y z
N MET A 1 -13.24 1.62 -21.22
CA MET A 1 -13.96 0.80 -20.20
C MET A 1 -15.04 1.64 -19.51
N SER A 2 -16.24 1.09 -19.27
CA SER A 2 -17.26 1.74 -18.43
C SER A 2 -16.73 1.95 -17.00
N SER A 3 -17.04 3.09 -16.38
CA SER A 3 -16.60 3.42 -15.01
C SER A 3 -16.97 2.32 -14.00
N LYS A 4 -18.15 1.71 -14.18
CA LYS A 4 -18.66 0.60 -13.36
C LYS A 4 -17.88 -0.70 -13.57
N ALA A 5 -17.40 -0.96 -14.79
CA ALA A 5 -16.66 -2.18 -15.11
C ALA A 5 -15.24 -2.14 -14.51
N GLY A 6 -14.55 -1.00 -14.61
CA GLY A 6 -13.21 -0.86 -14.00
C GLY A 6 -13.25 -0.91 -12.49
N ARG A 7 -14.25 -0.30 -11.83
CA ARG A 7 -14.44 -0.44 -10.38
C ARG A 7 -14.57 -1.91 -9.95
N ARG A 8 -15.39 -2.69 -10.66
CA ARG A 8 -15.57 -4.12 -10.35
C ARG A 8 -14.28 -4.91 -10.54
N LEU A 9 -13.50 -4.62 -11.58
CA LEU A 9 -12.23 -5.29 -11.82
C LEU A 9 -11.23 -5.04 -10.69
N PHE A 10 -11.07 -3.79 -10.24
CA PHE A 10 -10.19 -3.48 -9.10
C PHE A 10 -10.65 -4.11 -7.78
N PHE A 11 -11.97 -4.22 -7.59
CA PHE A 11 -12.52 -4.88 -6.42
C PHE A 11 -12.25 -6.39 -6.43
N ILE A 12 -12.45 -7.05 -7.58
CA ILE A 12 -12.16 -8.48 -7.76
C ILE A 12 -10.65 -8.73 -7.64
N SER A 13 -9.82 -7.88 -8.25
CA SER A 13 -8.36 -8.01 -8.14
C SER A 13 -7.88 -7.85 -6.70
N GLY A 14 -8.48 -6.92 -5.93
CA GLY A 14 -8.19 -6.78 -4.50
C GLY A 14 -8.47 -8.06 -3.72
N PHE A 15 -9.58 -8.74 -4.00
CA PHE A 15 -9.91 -10.01 -3.35
C PHE A 15 -8.94 -11.13 -3.75
N ILE A 16 -8.54 -11.19 -5.03
CA ILE A 16 -7.54 -12.16 -5.51
C ILE A 16 -6.19 -11.93 -4.84
N PHE A 17 -5.71 -10.68 -4.78
CA PHE A 17 -4.45 -10.35 -4.11
C PHE A 17 -4.50 -10.59 -2.61
N LEU A 18 -5.65 -10.36 -1.96
CA LEU A 18 -5.85 -10.67 -0.54
C LEU A 18 -5.71 -12.18 -0.31
N LEU A 19 -6.44 -13.00 -1.08
CA LEU A 19 -6.36 -14.46 -0.96
C LEU A 19 -4.93 -14.96 -1.24
N TYR A 20 -4.27 -14.41 -2.25
CA TYR A 20 -2.89 -14.75 -2.57
C TYR A 20 -1.93 -14.38 -1.43
N SER A 21 -2.06 -13.18 -0.87
CA SER A 21 -1.26 -12.74 0.28
C SER A 21 -1.46 -13.65 1.50
N LEU A 22 -2.70 -14.06 1.80
CA LEU A 22 -2.98 -15.00 2.88
C LEU A 22 -2.33 -16.37 2.66
N LEU A 23 -2.36 -16.89 1.44
CA LEU A 23 -1.72 -18.16 1.11
C LEU A 23 -0.20 -18.09 1.28
N ILE A 24 0.42 -16.99 0.83
CA ILE A 24 1.87 -16.78 0.99
C ILE A 24 2.24 -16.67 2.47
N ILE A 25 1.52 -15.86 3.24
CA ILE A 25 1.72 -15.72 4.69
C ILE A 25 1.60 -17.08 5.39
N PHE A 26 0.57 -17.86 5.06
CA PHE A 26 0.38 -19.20 5.62
C PHE A 26 1.55 -20.13 5.25
N SER A 27 2.00 -20.09 4.00
CA SER A 27 3.12 -20.89 3.52
C SER A 27 4.42 -20.54 4.27
N SER A 28 4.74 -19.25 4.46
CA SER A 28 5.98 -18.86 5.13
C SER A 28 5.96 -19.13 6.63
N ILE A 29 4.80 -19.01 7.28
CA ILE A 29 4.64 -19.45 8.67
C ILE A 29 4.86 -20.96 8.77
N SER A 30 4.35 -21.74 7.81
CA SER A 30 4.51 -23.20 7.80
C SER A 30 5.95 -23.65 7.53
N THR A 31 6.77 -22.86 6.83
CA THR A 31 8.20 -23.17 6.61
C THR A 31 9.10 -22.61 7.71
N GLY A 32 8.59 -21.73 8.58
CA GLY A 32 9.35 -21.11 9.68
C GLY A 32 10.17 -19.89 9.26
N ASP A 33 10.19 -19.54 7.98
CA ASP A 33 10.89 -18.38 7.41
C ASP A 33 10.00 -17.12 7.40
N PHE A 34 9.29 -16.89 8.50
CA PHE A 34 8.37 -15.76 8.57
C PHE A 34 9.13 -14.44 8.43
N PHE A 35 8.58 -13.55 7.58
CA PHE A 35 9.15 -12.26 7.19
C PHE A 35 10.21 -12.30 6.08
N VAL A 36 10.02 -13.07 5.00
CA VAL A 36 10.89 -12.97 3.80
C VAL A 36 10.77 -11.60 3.10
N GLY A 37 9.67 -10.87 3.33
CA GLY A 37 9.45 -9.48 2.88
C GLY A 37 8.44 -9.34 1.74
N HIS A 38 8.42 -10.27 0.78
CA HIS A 38 7.49 -10.24 -0.35
C HIS A 38 6.02 -10.40 0.07
N GLU A 39 5.78 -11.09 1.19
CA GLU A 39 4.44 -11.31 1.76
C GLU A 39 3.72 -10.00 2.07
N LEU A 40 4.46 -9.07 2.69
CA LEU A 40 3.95 -7.75 3.05
C LEU A 40 3.65 -6.92 1.81
N VAL A 41 4.50 -7.02 0.78
CA VAL A 41 4.30 -6.29 -0.47
C VAL A 41 2.99 -6.73 -1.13
N PHE A 42 2.69 -8.03 -1.15
CA PHE A 42 1.41 -8.54 -1.66
C PHE A 42 0.21 -8.09 -0.83
N LEU A 43 0.37 -7.94 0.48
CA LEU A 43 -0.66 -7.36 1.33
C LEU A 43 -0.88 -5.88 0.98
N GLY A 44 0.20 -5.12 0.78
CA GLY A 44 0.16 -3.73 0.34
C GLY A 44 -0.55 -3.56 -1.01
N THR A 45 -0.30 -4.44 -1.97
CA THR A 45 -0.96 -4.39 -3.28
C THR A 45 -2.44 -4.76 -3.22
N ALA A 46 -2.84 -5.64 -2.29
CA ALA A 46 -4.24 -5.90 -2.01
C ALA A 46 -4.95 -4.63 -1.49
N VAL A 47 -4.36 -3.94 -0.50
CA VAL A 47 -4.89 -2.68 0.03
C VAL A 47 -4.98 -1.62 -1.06
N MET A 48 -3.92 -1.45 -1.85
CA MET A 48 -3.90 -0.56 -3.01
C MET A 48 -5.08 -0.85 -3.95
N SER A 49 -5.32 -2.11 -4.29
CA SER A 49 -6.39 -2.51 -5.21
C SER A 49 -7.77 -2.13 -4.69
N PHE A 50 -8.03 -2.30 -3.39
CA PHE A 50 -9.27 -1.85 -2.76
C PHE A 50 -9.41 -0.32 -2.80
N CYS A 51 -8.36 0.42 -2.48
CA CYS A 51 -8.36 1.88 -2.59
C CYS A 51 -8.65 2.33 -4.03
N LEU A 52 -7.98 1.72 -5.01
CA LEU A 52 -8.19 2.03 -6.43
C LEU A 52 -9.61 1.70 -6.89
N SER A 53 -10.22 0.64 -6.38
CA SER A 53 -11.62 0.33 -6.70
C SER A 53 -12.58 1.47 -6.30
N TYR A 54 -12.31 2.12 -5.16
CA TYR A 54 -13.08 3.27 -4.69
C TYR A 54 -12.79 4.53 -5.51
N LEU A 55 -11.51 4.78 -5.80
CA LEU A 55 -11.03 5.99 -6.49
C LEU A 55 -11.22 5.95 -8.02
N TYR A 56 -11.36 4.77 -8.63
CA TYR A 56 -11.45 4.59 -10.08
C TYR A 56 -12.46 5.52 -10.79
N PRO A 57 -13.73 5.66 -10.35
CA PRO A 57 -14.67 6.56 -11.01
C PRO A 57 -14.18 8.02 -11.03
N GLN A 58 -13.67 8.52 -9.90
CA GLN A 58 -13.17 9.89 -9.77
C GLN A 58 -11.90 10.14 -10.60
N PHE A 59 -10.99 9.16 -10.63
CA PHE A 59 -9.75 9.28 -11.39
C PHE A 59 -9.92 9.10 -12.89
N LYS A 60 -11.04 8.51 -13.33
CA LYS A 60 -11.34 8.34 -14.75
C LYS A 60 -11.75 9.65 -15.43
N GLU A 61 -12.39 10.56 -14.70
CA GLU A 61 -12.88 11.83 -15.25
C GLU A 61 -11.74 12.87 -15.42
N ASP A 62 -10.53 12.60 -14.88
CA ASP A 62 -9.30 13.41 -14.98
C ASP A 62 -9.49 14.93 -14.75
N ASP A 63 -10.44 15.27 -13.89
CA ASP A 63 -10.72 16.65 -13.51
C ASP A 63 -9.60 17.25 -12.62
N GLU A 64 -9.61 18.58 -12.48
CA GLU A 64 -8.70 19.30 -11.57
C GLU A 64 -8.74 18.77 -10.13
N ARG A 65 -9.88 18.23 -9.69
CA ARG A 65 -10.03 17.60 -8.37
C ARG A 65 -9.13 16.37 -8.23
N SER A 66 -9.09 15.52 -9.25
CA SER A 66 -8.28 14.30 -9.26
C SER A 66 -6.78 14.61 -9.26
N LYS A 67 -6.36 15.66 -9.98
CA LYS A 67 -4.98 16.17 -9.92
C LYS A 67 -4.61 16.66 -8.52
N ARG A 68 -5.48 17.47 -7.91
CA ARG A 68 -5.26 18.00 -6.55
C ARG A 68 -5.18 16.89 -5.49
N ILE A 69 -6.02 15.85 -5.59
CA ILE A 69 -5.98 14.70 -4.68
C ILE A 69 -4.63 13.97 -4.80
N ARG A 70 -4.14 13.76 -6.02
CA ARG A 70 -2.84 13.10 -6.25
C ARG A 70 -1.69 13.91 -5.69
N GLU A 71 -1.60 15.20 -6.01
CA GLU A 71 -0.52 16.06 -5.52
C GLU A 71 -0.49 16.14 -4.00
N ARG A 72 -1.64 16.44 -3.38
CA ARG A 72 -1.71 16.55 -1.92
C ARG A 72 -1.53 15.20 -1.24
N GLY A 73 -2.06 14.13 -1.81
CA GLY A 73 -1.91 12.79 -1.24
C GLY A 73 -0.46 12.32 -1.26
N VAL A 74 0.28 12.56 -2.35
CA VAL A 74 1.73 12.27 -2.41
C VAL A 74 2.49 13.13 -1.41
N PHE A 75 2.14 14.42 -1.28
CA PHE A 75 2.78 15.31 -0.30
C PHE A 75 2.59 14.84 1.15
N PHE A 76 1.36 14.49 1.56
CA PHE A 76 1.13 13.93 2.91
C PHE A 76 1.86 12.61 3.11
N SER A 77 1.86 11.75 2.10
CA SER A 77 2.52 10.44 2.18
C SER A 77 4.03 10.58 2.31
N PHE A 78 4.63 11.58 1.66
CA PHE A 78 6.05 11.89 1.83
C PHE A 78 6.40 12.23 3.29
N LEU A 79 5.55 12.99 3.99
CA LEU A 79 5.74 13.27 5.42
C LEU A 79 5.65 11.99 6.27
N PHE A 80 4.73 11.08 5.97
CA PHE A 80 4.65 9.79 6.66
C PHE A 80 5.86 8.90 6.38
N ILE A 81 6.33 8.84 5.13
CA ILE A 81 7.52 8.06 4.75
C ILE A 81 8.77 8.59 5.46
N LEU A 82 8.94 9.91 5.53
CA LEU A 82 10.01 10.53 6.33
C LEU A 82 9.89 10.12 7.80
N GLY A 83 8.68 10.15 8.36
CA GLY A 83 8.41 9.67 9.71
C GLY A 83 8.84 8.22 9.93
N TYR A 84 8.50 7.32 9.00
CA TYR A 84 8.94 5.92 9.05
C TYR A 84 10.45 5.77 8.98
N MET A 85 11.14 6.55 8.14
CA MET A 85 12.59 6.54 8.07
C MET A 85 13.24 7.00 9.38
N ILE A 86 12.75 8.11 9.95
CA ILE A 86 13.25 8.65 11.23
C ILE A 86 13.05 7.65 12.37
N ILE A 87 11.97 6.87 12.35
CA ILE A 87 11.70 5.82 13.35
C ILE A 87 12.57 4.59 13.10
N LEU A 88 12.67 4.12 11.86
CA LEU A 88 13.44 2.91 11.54
C LEU A 88 14.95 3.08 11.81
N MET A 89 15.52 4.26 11.59
CA MET A 89 16.94 4.53 11.85
C MET A 89 17.41 4.15 13.27
N PRO A 90 16.83 4.68 14.37
CA PRO A 90 17.21 4.31 15.72
C PRO A 90 16.85 2.86 16.06
N LEU A 91 15.77 2.30 15.51
CA LEU A 91 15.40 0.89 15.70
C LEU A 91 16.48 -0.07 15.16
N PHE A 92 17.04 0.24 13.99
CA PHE A 92 18.18 -0.50 13.43
C PHE A 92 19.48 -0.21 14.18
N GLN A 93 19.75 1.05 14.53
CA GLN A 93 20.98 1.44 15.23
C GLN A 93 21.09 0.79 16.62
N LEU A 94 19.98 0.71 17.35
CA LEU A 94 19.89 0.06 18.66
C LEU A 94 19.80 -1.47 18.57
N LYS A 95 19.82 -2.05 17.35
CA LYS A 95 19.64 -3.48 17.07
C LYS A 95 18.40 -4.08 17.72
N ILE A 96 17.34 -3.27 17.86
CA ILE A 96 16.03 -3.72 18.35
C ILE A 96 15.35 -4.58 17.28
N ILE A 97 15.63 -4.26 16.01
CA ILE A 97 15.14 -4.99 14.84
C ILE A 97 16.33 -5.49 14.04
N ASP A 98 16.38 -6.78 13.76
CA ASP A 98 17.37 -7.41 12.88
C ASP A 98 16.66 -7.88 11.60
N LEU A 99 16.69 -7.02 10.58
CA LEU A 99 16.12 -7.30 9.26
C LEU A 99 17.19 -7.13 8.19
N ASN A 100 17.18 -8.04 7.22
CA ASN A 100 18.00 -7.95 6.02
C ASN A 100 17.57 -6.72 5.18
N GLY A 101 18.49 -6.14 4.41
CA GLY A 101 18.21 -5.00 3.54
C GLY A 101 17.00 -5.22 2.61
N TYR A 102 16.82 -6.43 2.09
CA TYR A 102 15.63 -6.77 1.28
C TYR A 102 14.32 -6.69 2.07
N GLN A 103 14.31 -7.19 3.30
CA GLN A 103 13.15 -7.17 4.19
C GLN A 103 12.80 -5.74 4.59
N THR A 104 13.81 -4.92 4.89
CA THR A 104 13.65 -3.49 5.23
C THR A 104 13.06 -2.69 4.08
N VAL A 105 13.57 -2.87 2.87
CA VAL A 105 13.03 -2.19 1.68
C VAL A 105 11.60 -2.66 1.38
N SER A 106 11.33 -3.97 1.50
CA SER A 106 10.00 -4.53 1.30
C SER A 106 8.98 -3.99 2.32
N LEU A 107 9.37 -3.85 3.58
CA LEU A 107 8.56 -3.25 4.64
C LEU A 107 8.26 -1.78 4.33
N LEU A 108 9.29 -1.01 3.98
CA LEU A 108 9.14 0.41 3.65
C LEU A 108 8.26 0.60 2.41
N ALA A 109 8.43 -0.21 1.38
CA ALA A 109 7.60 -0.19 0.18
C ALA A 109 6.13 -0.49 0.49
N THR A 110 5.87 -1.47 1.37
CA THR A 110 4.51 -1.80 1.82
C THR A 110 3.88 -0.65 2.57
N LEU A 111 4.59 -0.07 3.54
CA LEU A 111 4.13 1.09 4.32
C LEU A 111 3.87 2.31 3.43
N ALA A 112 4.77 2.59 2.49
CA ALA A 112 4.61 3.67 1.50
C ALA A 112 3.37 3.44 0.64
N MET A 113 3.16 2.21 0.15
CA MET A 113 2.00 1.88 -0.67
C MET A 113 0.69 2.08 0.12
N ILE A 114 0.60 1.53 1.33
CA ILE A 114 -0.59 1.66 2.17
C ILE A 114 -0.87 3.14 2.49
N THR A 115 0.15 3.93 2.84
CA THR A 115 -0.02 5.35 3.18
C THR A 115 -0.43 6.21 2.00
N VAL A 116 0.17 6.01 0.83
CA VAL A 116 -0.18 6.74 -0.40
C VAL A 116 -1.64 6.49 -0.78
N PHE A 117 -2.03 5.23 -0.88
CA PHE A 117 -3.38 4.89 -1.31
C PHE A 117 -4.44 5.21 -0.25
N SER A 118 -4.12 5.07 1.04
CA SER A 118 -5.00 5.51 2.12
C SER A 118 -5.17 7.03 2.12
N SER A 119 -4.09 7.79 1.91
CA SER A 119 -4.16 9.25 1.81
C SER A 119 -5.06 9.70 0.66
N PHE A 120 -4.98 9.04 -0.51
CA PHE A 120 -5.91 9.32 -1.61
C PHE A 120 -7.36 9.08 -1.25
N VAL A 121 -7.68 7.99 -0.53
CA VAL A 121 -9.05 7.70 -0.07
C VAL A 121 -9.54 8.73 0.95
N VAL A 122 -8.68 9.17 1.87
CA VAL A 122 -9.04 10.20 2.86
C VAL A 122 -9.29 11.55 2.18
N LEU A 123 -8.43 11.95 1.25
CA LEU A 123 -8.60 13.19 0.50
C LEU A 123 -9.83 13.16 -0.41
N SER A 124 -10.15 12.02 -1.04
CA SER A 124 -11.32 11.92 -1.91
C SER A 124 -12.66 11.97 -1.19
N LYS A 125 -12.68 11.75 0.13
CA LYS A 125 -13.86 12.02 0.97
C LYS A 125 -13.99 13.49 1.34
N ARG A 126 -12.90 14.27 1.24
CA ARG A 126 -12.85 15.69 1.65
C ARG A 126 -13.06 16.65 0.47
N TYR A 127 -12.72 16.24 -0.75
CA TYR A 127 -12.83 17.03 -2.00
C TYR A 127 -13.83 16.42 -2.97
#